data_AF-A0A2D7VKQ1-F1
#
_entry.id   AF-A0A2D7VKQ1-F1
#
_cell.length_a   1.000
_cell.length_b   1.000
_cell.length_c   1.000
_cell.angle_alpha   90.00
_cell.angle_beta   90.00
_cell.angle_gamma   90.00
#
_symmetry.space_group_name_H-M   'P 1'
#
loop_
_entity.id
_entity.type
_entity.pdbx_description
1 polymer ?
#
loop_
_entity_poly.entity_id
_entity_poly.type
_entity_poly.pdbx_seq_one_letter_code
_entity_poly.pdbx_strand_id
1 'polypeptide(L)'
;MKNRPNDQDCVFCAESTAIGSGRFVNRIPADTYNEETGEYLDGYACAGCMSRECEVCGSEVAMDEDLWVRRKDGSSKFALNIGQCCWDPEVYVEGD
;
A
#
# COMPACT_ATOMS: atom_id res chain seq x y z
N MET A 1 20.36 6.88 23.53
CA MET A 1 19.69 7.52 22.39
C MET A 1 19.27 6.40 21.46
N LYS A 2 17.98 6.04 21.44
CA LYS A 2 17.47 4.96 20.58
C LYS A 2 17.16 5.55 19.20
N ASN A 3 17.54 4.81 18.15
CA ASN A 3 17.39 5.19 16.75
C ASN A 3 15.94 5.62 16.49
N ARG A 4 15.70 6.92 16.27
CA ARG A 4 14.56 7.29 15.44
C ARG A 4 14.82 6.70 14.06
N PRO A 5 13.83 6.06 13.42
CA PRO A 5 13.89 5.82 11.99
C PRO A 5 14.31 7.15 11.34
N ASN A 6 15.22 7.13 10.37
CA ASN A 6 15.52 8.34 9.61
C ASN A 6 14.19 8.92 9.11
N ASP A 7 14.06 10.24 8.90
CA ASP A 7 12.80 10.87 8.43
C ASP A 7 12.31 10.31 7.07
N GLN A 8 13.07 9.39 6.49
CA GLN A 8 12.80 8.67 5.26
C GLN A 8 12.55 7.17 5.46
N ASP A 9 12.45 6.64 6.68
CA ASP A 9 12.18 5.23 6.94
C ASP A 9 10.68 4.99 7.22
N CYS A 10 10.22 3.78 6.91
CA CYS A 10 8.83 3.39 7.15
C CYS A 10 8.53 3.37 8.66
N VAL A 11 7.50 4.09 9.09
CA VAL A 11 7.11 4.18 10.51
C VAL A 11 6.63 2.84 11.09
N PHE A 12 6.31 1.85 10.25
CA PHE A 12 5.84 0.53 10.65
C PHE A 12 6.92 -0.57 10.60
N CYS A 13 7.78 -0.58 9.59
CA CYS A 13 8.79 -1.65 9.42
C CYS A 13 10.24 -1.18 9.46
N ALA A 14 10.49 0.14 9.63
CA ALA A 14 11.80 0.76 9.65
C ALA A 14 12.66 0.57 8.37
N GLU A 15 12.11 -0.03 7.31
CA GLU A 15 12.76 -0.11 6.00
C GLU A 15 12.80 1.26 5.32
N SER A 16 13.89 1.54 4.59
CA SER A 16 14.06 2.86 3.98
C SER A 16 13.05 3.10 2.85
N THR A 17 12.48 4.30 2.85
CA THR A 17 11.63 4.88 1.79
C THR A 17 12.34 6.06 1.08
N ALA A 18 13.63 6.28 1.32
CA ALA A 18 14.41 7.33 0.67
C ALA A 18 14.53 7.11 -0.85
N ILE A 19 14.87 8.16 -1.61
CA ILE A 19 15.14 8.06 -3.05
C ILE A 19 16.19 6.95 -3.29
N GLY A 20 15.92 6.06 -4.25
CA GLY A 20 16.79 4.92 -4.57
C GLY A 20 16.52 3.65 -3.75
N SER A 21 15.66 3.69 -2.73
CA SER A 21 15.25 2.49 -1.96
C SER A 21 14.31 1.54 -2.71
N GLY A 22 13.78 1.97 -3.86
CA GLY A 22 12.66 1.32 -4.55
C GLY A 22 11.27 1.59 -3.92
N ARG A 23 11.21 2.12 -2.69
CA ARG A 23 9.96 2.39 -1.95
C ARG A 23 9.54 3.86 -1.93
N PHE A 24 10.39 4.76 -2.43
CA PHE A 24 10.14 6.20 -2.46
C PHE A 24 8.93 6.59 -3.31
N VAL A 25 8.74 5.91 -4.44
CA VAL A 25 7.70 6.27 -5.43
C VAL A 25 6.28 6.10 -4.90
N ASN A 26 6.09 5.26 -3.89
CA ASN A 26 4.79 4.92 -3.31
C ASN A 26 4.79 5.03 -1.77
N ARG A 27 5.48 6.04 -1.25
CA ARG A 27 5.45 6.34 0.18
C ARG A 27 4.18 7.12 0.53
N ILE A 28 3.55 6.73 1.63
CA ILE A 28 2.28 7.30 2.08
C ILE A 28 2.56 8.07 3.37
N PRO A 29 2.22 9.38 3.48
CA PRO A 29 2.32 10.09 4.75
C PRO A 29 1.55 9.35 5.83
N ALA A 30 2.21 9.07 6.95
CA ALA A 30 1.63 8.26 8.01
C ALA A 30 2.23 8.64 9.37
N ASP A 31 1.43 8.45 10.40
CA ASP A 31 1.86 8.52 11.78
C ASP A 31 1.48 7.23 12.53
N THR A 32 2.16 6.99 13.65
CA THR A 32 1.84 5.88 14.56
C THR A 32 2.44 6.16 15.94
N TYR A 33 2.23 5.24 16.87
CA TYR A 33 2.91 5.22 18.16
C TYR A 33 3.76 3.96 18.25
N ASN A 34 4.98 4.11 18.75
CA ASN A 34 5.79 2.96 19.12
C ASN A 34 5.12 2.26 20.32
N GLU A 35 4.68 1.01 20.16
CA GLU A 35 3.94 0.28 21.20
C GLU A 35 4.77 0.02 22.47
N GLU A 36 6.10 -0.08 22.35
CA GLU A 36 6.98 -0.32 23.50
C GLU A 36 7.29 0.95 24.29
N THR A 37 7.52 2.06 23.59
CA THR A 37 7.99 3.31 24.22
C THR A 37 6.89 4.35 24.40
N GLY A 38 5.76 4.20 23.70
CA GLY A 38 4.70 5.21 23.62
C GLY A 38 5.11 6.46 22.84
N GLU A 39 6.26 6.44 22.15
CA GLU A 39 6.73 7.58 21.36
C GLU A 39 5.88 7.77 20.10
N TYR A 40 5.45 9.00 19.85
CA TYR A 40 4.80 9.38 18.60
C TYR A 40 5.81 9.38 17.44
N LEU A 41 5.46 8.72 16.35
CA LEU A 41 6.25 8.63 15.13
C LEU A 41 5.48 9.30 14.00
N ASP A 42 6.13 10.26 13.34
CA ASP A 42 5.61 10.98 12.18
C ASP A 42 6.57 10.76 11.00
N GLY A 43 6.04 10.43 9.83
CA GLY A 43 6.86 10.17 8.66
C GLY A 43 6.09 9.52 7.52
N TYR A 44 6.61 8.40 7.02
CA TYR A 44 6.06 7.71 5.87
C TYR A 44 5.81 6.24 6.16
N ALA A 45 4.83 5.65 5.49
CA ALA A 45 4.63 4.22 5.38
C ALA A 45 5.00 3.73 3.97
N CYS A 46 5.60 2.55 3.88
CA CYS A 46 5.81 1.90 2.59
C CYS A 46 4.52 1.22 2.11
N ALA A 47 4.32 1.12 0.80
CA ALA A 47 3.15 0.50 0.18
C ALA A 47 2.85 -0.92 0.69
N GLY A 48 3.89 -1.70 1.02
CA GLY A 48 3.74 -3.04 1.59
C GLY A 48 3.18 -3.06 3.01
N CYS A 49 3.54 -2.11 3.88
CA CYS A 49 2.91 -1.99 5.21
C CYS A 49 1.49 -1.46 5.14
N MET A 50 1.15 -0.79 4.04
CA MET A 50 -0.20 -0.30 3.76
C MET A 50 -0.97 -1.28 2.86
N SER A 51 -0.48 -2.50 2.67
CA SER A 51 -1.15 -3.49 1.84
C SER A 51 -2.52 -3.86 2.42
N ARG A 52 -3.41 -4.30 1.54
CA ARG A 52 -4.76 -4.73 1.90
C ARG A 52 -5.00 -6.12 1.35
N GLU A 53 -5.82 -6.89 2.07
CA GLU A 53 -6.18 -8.23 1.61
C GLU A 53 -7.09 -8.15 0.36
N CYS A 54 -6.79 -8.98 -0.64
CA CYS A 54 -7.62 -9.11 -1.81
C CYS A 54 -8.96 -9.78 -1.45
N GLU A 55 -10.07 -9.12 -1.78
CA GLU A 55 -11.42 -9.62 -1.46
C GLU A 55 -11.79 -10.96 -2.17
N VAL A 56 -10.98 -11.40 -3.15
CA VAL A 56 -11.27 -12.59 -3.98
C VAL A 56 -10.42 -13.79 -3.57
N CYS A 57 -9.09 -13.64 -3.47
CA CYS A 57 -8.19 -14.75 -3.17
C CYS A 57 -7.49 -14.65 -1.80
N GLY A 58 -7.64 -13.54 -1.08
CA GLY A 58 -6.96 -13.31 0.20
C GLY A 58 -5.47 -12.95 0.09
N SER A 59 -4.92 -12.72 -1.11
CA SER A 59 -3.53 -12.28 -1.26
C SER A 59 -3.36 -10.81 -0.84
N GLU A 60 -2.19 -10.42 -0.35
CA GLU A 60 -1.89 -9.02 -0.07
C GLU A 60 -1.73 -8.22 -1.38
N VAL A 61 -2.37 -7.05 -1.44
CA VAL A 61 -2.27 -6.05 -2.51
C VAL A 61 -1.60 -4.82 -1.92
N ALA A 62 -0.37 -4.54 -2.34
CA ALA A 62 0.34 -3.37 -1.88
C ALA A 62 -0.32 -2.09 -2.43
N MET A 63 -0.33 -1.02 -1.61
CA MET A 63 -0.95 0.26 -1.95
C MET A 63 -0.12 1.12 -2.93
N ASP A 64 0.61 0.46 -3.82
CA ASP A 64 1.31 1.06 -4.95
C ASP A 64 0.77 0.65 -6.32
N GLU A 65 -0.12 -0.34 -6.37
CA GLU A 65 -0.72 -0.80 -7.61
C GLU A 65 -2.04 -0.06 -7.86
N ASP A 66 -2.02 0.89 -8.80
CA ASP A 66 -3.24 1.51 -9.33
C ASP A 66 -3.97 0.51 -10.24
N LEU A 67 -5.00 -0.18 -9.71
CA LEU A 67 -5.84 -1.10 -10.48
C LEU A 67 -7.19 -0.47 -10.84
N TRP A 68 -7.30 0.03 -12.07
CA TRP A 68 -8.54 0.51 -12.66
C TRP A 68 -9.27 -0.61 -13.39
N VAL A 69 -10.24 -1.23 -12.72
CA VAL A 69 -11.11 -2.26 -13.34
C VAL A 69 -12.51 -1.73 -13.58
N ARG A 70 -12.98 -1.85 -14.83
CA ARG A 70 -14.38 -1.62 -15.19
C ARG A 70 -15.11 -2.95 -15.22
N ARG A 71 -16.33 -3.01 -14.68
CA ARG A 71 -17.19 -4.20 -14.88
C ARG A 71 -17.78 -4.15 -16.29
N LYS A 72 -18.03 -5.33 -16.87
CA LYS A 72 -18.67 -5.45 -18.20
C LYS A 72 -20.08 -4.87 -18.26
N ASP A 73 -20.76 -4.75 -17.13
CA ASP A 73 -22.07 -4.10 -17.02
C ASP A 73 -22.00 -2.55 -17.12
N GLY A 74 -20.80 -1.99 -17.29
CA GLY A 74 -20.56 -0.55 -17.39
C GLY A 74 -20.46 0.16 -16.05
N SER A 75 -20.62 -0.55 -14.92
CA SER A 75 -20.39 0.02 -13.60
C SER A 75 -18.90 0.04 -13.27
N SER A 76 -18.41 1.20 -12.85
CA SER A 76 -17.09 1.32 -12.24
C SER A 76 -17.25 1.14 -10.74
N LYS A 77 -16.77 0.03 -10.19
CA LYS A 77 -16.46 -0.04 -8.76
C LYS A 77 -14.98 0.26 -8.65
N PHE A 78 -14.61 1.28 -7.87
CA PHE A 78 -13.22 1.48 -7.49
C PHE A 78 -12.81 0.25 -6.68
N ALA A 79 -12.19 -0.71 -7.33
CA ALA A 79 -11.86 -2.01 -6.75
C ALA A 79 -10.53 -1.87 -6.00
N LEU A 80 -10.56 -1.08 -4.93
CA LEU A 80 -9.40 -0.72 -4.11
C LEU A 80 -8.55 -1.90 -3.64
N ASN A 81 -9.11 -3.12 -3.59
CA ASN A 81 -8.48 -4.30 -3.00
C ASN A 81 -8.70 -5.57 -3.85
N ILE A 82 -8.57 -5.50 -5.17
CA ILE A 82 -8.51 -6.73 -6.00
C ILE A 82 -7.09 -6.83 -6.53
N GLY A 83 -6.35 -7.88 -6.15
CA GLY A 83 -5.00 -8.08 -6.65
C GLY A 83 -4.98 -8.46 -8.13
N GLN A 84 -3.88 -8.20 -8.82
CA GLN A 84 -3.71 -8.52 -10.24
C GLN A 84 -4.00 -10.01 -10.56
N CYS A 85 -3.73 -10.91 -9.61
CA CYS A 85 -4.01 -12.35 -9.75
C CYS A 85 -5.52 -12.71 -9.81
N CYS A 86 -6.40 -11.79 -9.43
CA CYS A 86 -7.86 -11.96 -9.43
C CYS A 86 -8.56 -11.17 -10.52
N TRP A 87 -7.79 -10.64 -11.48
CA TRP A 87 -8.34 -10.10 -12.70
C TRP A 87 -8.98 -11.22 -13.52
N ASP A 88 -10.30 -11.29 -13.48
CA ASP A 88 -11.08 -12.16 -14.35
C ASP A 88 -11.51 -11.36 -15.61
N PRO A 89 -10.93 -11.64 -16.79
CA PRO A 89 -11.33 -10.98 -18.04
C PRO A 89 -12.77 -11.31 -18.47
N GLU A 90 -13.40 -12.32 -17.86
CA GLU A 90 -14.83 -12.58 -18.05
C GLU A 90 -15.71 -11.58 -17.29
N VAL A 91 -15.24 -11.00 -16.19
CA VAL A 91 -15.99 -10.09 -15.31
C VAL A 91 -15.57 -8.62 -15.47
N TYR A 92 -14.28 -8.38 -15.68
CA TYR A 92 -13.65 -7.07 -15.72
C TYR A 92 -13.06 -6.77 -17.11
N VAL A 93 -12.95 -5.48 -17.44
CA VAL A 93 -12.19 -4.97 -18.59
C VAL A 93 -11.21 -3.90 -18.09
N GLU A 94 -10.04 -3.81 -18.73
CA GLU A 94 -9.12 -2.70 -18.49
C GLU A 94 -9.84 -1.37 -18.79
N GLY A 95 -9.70 -0.41 -17.88
CA GLY A 95 -10.14 0.96 -18.13
C GLY A 95 -9.03 1.76 -18.79
N ASP A 96 -9.36 2.43 -19.91
CA ASP A 96 -8.49 3.42 -20.58
C ASP A 96 -8.21 4.66 -19.70
#